data_AF-A0A940XZ44-F1
#
_entry.id   AF-A0A940XZ44-F1
#
_cell.length_a   1.000
_cell.length_b   1.000
_cell.length_c   1.000
_cell.angle_alpha   90.00
_cell.angle_beta   90.00
_cell.angle_gamma   90.00
#
_symmetry.space_group_name_H-M   'P 1'
#
loop_
_entity.id
_entity.type
_entity.pdbx_description
1 polymer ?
#
loop_
_entity_poly.entity_id
_entity_poly.type
_entity_poly.pdbx_seq_one_letter_code
_entity_poly.pdbx_strand_id
1 'polypeptide(L)'
;VRGPALRPDVAILDVRLPDSDGITVCRELRSRMPELACLMLTSFDDDDALLDAIMAGAAGYVLKQIKGSDLISAVRTVGAGQSMLDPATTGRLMNTLRAPAGDAPAPDDARPAGLTEREHEFLVLIGEGLTNRQIGQRLYLSEKTVKNGISRLLAKLGVERRIQAAVLAARLPPPRRKGDR
;
A
#
# COMPACT_ATOMS: atom_id res chain seq x y z
N VAL A 1 -7.41 -15.66 3.39
CA VAL A 1 -6.28 -16.35 2.73
C VAL A 1 -6.19 -17.85 3.04
N ARG A 2 -6.05 -18.68 2.00
CA ARG A 2 -5.33 -19.96 2.07
C ARG A 2 -4.12 -19.89 1.13
N GLY A 3 -2.91 -19.94 1.67
CA GLY A 3 -1.73 -20.47 0.99
C GLY A 3 -1.29 -21.73 1.74
N PRO A 4 -1.69 -22.92 1.27
CA PRO A 4 -0.86 -24.14 1.37
C PRO A 4 -1.20 -25.19 0.27
N ALA A 5 -0.29 -26.01 -0.27
CA ALA A 5 0.18 -27.28 0.33
C ALA A 5 1.66 -27.61 0.04
N LEU A 6 2.33 -26.82 -0.81
CA LEU A 6 3.66 -27.12 -1.35
C LEU A 6 4.77 -26.16 -0.88
N ARG A 7 4.48 -25.23 0.05
CA ARG A 7 5.42 -24.17 0.49
C ARG A 7 6.19 -23.55 -0.70
N PRO A 8 5.50 -22.88 -1.63
CA PRO A 8 6.15 -22.35 -2.81
C PRO A 8 7.19 -21.29 -2.44
N ASP A 9 8.27 -21.20 -3.22
CA ASP A 9 9.27 -20.14 -3.07
C ASP A 9 8.76 -18.81 -3.64
N VAL A 10 7.90 -18.87 -4.67
CA VAL A 10 7.36 -17.70 -5.36
C VAL A 10 5.84 -17.80 -5.51
N ALA A 11 5.13 -16.73 -5.15
CA ALA A 11 3.72 -16.53 -5.45
C ALA A 11 3.55 -15.38 -6.46
N ILE A 12 2.90 -15.67 -7.59
CA ILE A 12 2.51 -14.64 -8.55
C ILE A 12 1.08 -14.20 -8.23
N LEU A 13 0.87 -12.91 -7.98
CA LEU A 13 -0.41 -12.36 -7.55
C LEU A 13 -0.85 -11.22 -8.47
N ASP A 14 -2.10 -11.25 -8.94
CA ASP A 14 -2.71 -10.07 -9.56
C ASP A 14 -3.18 -9.10 -8.48
N VAL A 15 -2.94 -7.80 -8.66
CA VAL A 15 -3.46 -6.74 -7.79
C VAL A 15 -4.99 -6.75 -7.75
N ARG A 16 -5.65 -6.96 -8.89
CA ARG A 16 -7.13 -7.02 -8.93
C ARG A 16 -7.60 -8.48 -8.96
N LEU A 17 -8.12 -8.96 -7.85
CA LEU A 17 -8.78 -10.27 -7.77
C LEU A 17 -10.31 -10.07 -7.81
N PRO A 18 -11.10 -11.05 -8.30
CA PRO A 18 -12.56 -10.93 -8.37
C PRO A 18 -13.21 -10.66 -7.01
N ASP A 19 -12.79 -11.41 -5.98
CA ASP A 19 -13.40 -11.36 -4.65
C ASP A 19 -12.54 -10.62 -3.62
N SER A 20 -11.27 -10.33 -3.96
CA SER A 20 -10.30 -9.77 -3.02
C SER A 20 -9.32 -8.80 -3.70
N ASP A 21 -8.34 -8.33 -2.94
CA ASP A 21 -7.31 -7.43 -3.43
C ASP A 21 -5.96 -8.14 -3.27
N GLY A 22 -5.21 -8.27 -4.36
CA GLY A 22 -3.94 -8.98 -4.39
C GLY A 22 -2.90 -8.41 -3.44
N ILE A 23 -2.95 -7.10 -3.18
CA ILE A 23 -2.06 -6.44 -2.21
C ILE A 23 -2.37 -6.94 -0.79
N THR A 24 -3.65 -7.10 -0.47
CA THR A 24 -4.08 -7.66 0.82
C THR A 24 -3.66 -9.12 0.95
N VAL A 25 -3.84 -9.90 -0.12
CA VAL A 25 -3.40 -11.30 -0.16
C VAL A 25 -1.89 -11.40 0.01
N CYS A 26 -1.11 -10.55 -0.66
CA CYS A 26 0.33 -10.45 -0.53
C CYS A 26 0.73 -10.21 0.93
N ARG A 27 0.13 -9.22 1.59
CA ARG A 27 0.39 -8.89 2.99
C ARG A 27 0.09 -10.05 3.94
N GLU A 28 -1.07 -10.68 3.79
CA GLU A 28 -1.46 -11.83 4.60
C GLU A 28 -0.53 -13.04 4.38
N LEU A 29 -0.10 -13.29 3.15
CA LEU A 29 0.85 -14.36 2.84
C LEU A 29 2.25 -14.07 3.41
N ARG A 30 2.79 -12.86 3.20
CA ARG A 30 4.10 -12.42 3.72
C ARG A 30 4.14 -12.43 5.25
N SER A 31 3.03 -12.08 5.90
CA SER A 31 2.91 -12.16 7.37
C SER A 31 2.95 -13.60 7.90
N ARG A 32 2.54 -14.60 7.10
CA ARG A 32 2.52 -16.01 7.50
C ARG A 32 3.76 -16.78 7.04
N MET A 33 4.36 -16.38 5.91
CA MET A 33 5.53 -16.97 5.29
C MET A 33 6.51 -15.84 4.89
N PRO A 34 7.34 -15.34 5.83
CA PRO A 34 8.28 -14.25 5.57
C PRO A 34 9.32 -14.57 4.48
N GLU A 35 9.55 -15.83 4.16
CA GLU A 35 10.42 -16.31 3.09
C GLU A 35 9.76 -16.33 1.70
N LEU A 36 8.43 -16.27 1.60
CA LEU A 36 7.72 -16.33 0.32
C LEU A 36 7.99 -15.09 -0.52
N ALA A 37 8.54 -15.23 -1.72
CA ALA A 37 8.67 -14.12 -2.65
C ALA A 37 7.33 -13.85 -3.37
N CYS A 38 6.72 -12.69 -3.12
CA CYS A 38 5.50 -12.28 -3.82
C CYS A 38 5.84 -11.41 -5.04
N LEU A 39 5.50 -11.87 -6.24
CA LEU A 39 5.61 -11.11 -7.49
C LEU A 39 4.24 -10.61 -7.91
N MET A 40 4.04 -9.30 -7.92
CA MET A 40 2.79 -8.71 -8.40
C MET A 40 2.77 -8.67 -9.93
N LEU A 41 1.72 -9.18 -10.56
CA LEU A 41 1.52 -9.17 -12.01
C LEU A 41 0.17 -8.52 -12.36
N THR A 42 0.18 -7.28 -12.83
CA THR A 42 -1.06 -6.51 -13.00
C THR A 42 -1.13 -5.72 -14.30
N SER A 43 -2.31 -5.27 -14.71
CA SER A 43 -2.50 -4.43 -15.90
C SER A 43 -2.35 -2.93 -15.62
N PHE A 44 -2.13 -2.53 -14.37
CA PHE A 44 -2.10 -1.13 -13.95
C PHE A 44 -0.68 -0.71 -13.61
N ASP A 45 -0.29 0.48 -14.02
CA ASP A 45 1.01 1.10 -13.80
C ASP A 45 0.95 2.24 -12.78
N ASP A 46 -0.05 2.22 -11.89
CA ASP A 46 -0.24 3.34 -10.97
C ASP A 46 0.73 3.28 -9.79
N ASP A 47 1.36 4.44 -9.54
CA ASP A 47 2.36 4.61 -8.47
C ASP A 47 1.81 4.20 -7.10
N ASP A 48 0.53 4.42 -6.81
CA ASP A 48 -0.05 4.09 -5.50
C ASP A 48 -0.18 2.57 -5.30
N ALA A 49 -0.57 1.81 -6.33
CA ALA A 49 -0.63 0.34 -6.25
C ALA A 49 0.75 -0.30 -6.20
N LEU A 50 1.73 0.23 -6.95
CA LEU A 50 3.13 -0.19 -6.83
C LEU A 50 3.60 0.00 -5.38
N LEU A 51 3.29 1.15 -4.81
CA LEU A 51 3.68 1.51 -3.46
C LEU A 51 3.03 0.64 -2.39
N ASP A 52 1.72 0.44 -2.49
CA ASP A 52 0.95 -0.43 -1.59
C ASP A 52 1.45 -1.88 -1.68
N ALA A 53 1.88 -2.35 -2.86
CA ALA A 53 2.50 -3.65 -3.06
C ALA A 53 3.87 -3.76 -2.38
N ILE A 54 4.72 -2.73 -2.48
CA ILE A 54 6.01 -2.67 -1.78
C ILE A 54 5.79 -2.75 -0.27
N MET A 55 4.86 -1.96 0.27
CA MET A 55 4.52 -1.96 1.70
C MET A 55 3.90 -3.27 2.17
N ALA A 56 3.20 -3.99 1.29
CA ALA A 56 2.71 -5.34 1.56
C ALA A 56 3.83 -6.40 1.56
N GLY A 57 5.06 -6.04 1.19
CA GLY A 57 6.21 -6.93 1.17
C GLY A 57 6.41 -7.68 -0.15
N ALA A 58 5.95 -7.12 -1.27
CA ALA A 58 6.23 -7.70 -2.58
C ALA A 58 7.74 -7.69 -2.89
N ALA A 59 8.23 -8.76 -3.52
CA ALA A 59 9.60 -8.87 -4.02
C ALA A 59 9.75 -8.28 -5.45
N GLY A 60 8.64 -8.05 -6.15
CA GLY A 60 8.64 -7.45 -7.47
C GLY A 60 7.24 -7.01 -7.92
N TYR A 61 7.22 -6.16 -8.95
CA TYR A 61 6.00 -5.66 -9.58
C TYR A 61 6.19 -5.63 -11.09
N VAL A 62 5.27 -6.26 -11.82
CA VAL A 62 5.37 -6.49 -13.25
C VAL A 62 4.04 -6.20 -13.92
N LEU A 63 4.10 -5.57 -15.10
CA LEU A 63 2.90 -5.35 -15.92
C LEU A 63 2.55 -6.59 -16.74
N LYS A 64 1.25 -6.88 -16.92
CA LYS A 64 0.74 -8.00 -17.73
C LYS A 64 1.15 -7.96 -19.20
N GLN A 65 1.66 -6.81 -19.67
CA GLN A 65 2.25 -6.66 -21.00
C GLN A 65 3.67 -7.23 -21.12
N ILE A 66 4.23 -7.77 -20.02
CA ILE A 66 5.53 -8.43 -20.03
C ILE A 66 5.54 -9.64 -20.99
N LYS A 67 6.67 -9.85 -21.68
CA LYS A 67 6.86 -11.06 -22.49
C LYS A 67 6.98 -12.29 -21.59
N GLY A 68 6.53 -13.45 -22.09
CA GLY A 68 6.61 -14.70 -21.31
C GLY A 68 8.04 -15.06 -20.85
N SER A 69 9.04 -14.82 -21.68
CA SER A 69 10.47 -15.00 -21.33
C SER A 69 10.91 -14.13 -20.15
N ASP A 70 10.41 -12.90 -20.13
CA ASP A 70 10.82 -11.88 -19.16
C ASP A 70 10.10 -12.14 -17.84
N LEU A 71 8.85 -12.63 -17.87
CA LEU A 71 8.14 -13.09 -16.68
C LEU A 71 8.82 -14.32 -16.05
N ILE A 72 9.27 -15.28 -16.86
CA ILE A 72 10.03 -16.44 -16.36
C ILE A 72 11.32 -15.97 -15.68
N SER A 73 12.02 -15.02 -16.30
CA SER A 73 13.23 -14.42 -15.73
C SER A 73 12.92 -13.71 -14.42
N ALA A 74 11.82 -12.95 -14.36
CA ALA A 74 11.36 -12.27 -13.17
C ALA A 74 11.11 -13.22 -11.99
N VAL A 75 10.40 -14.32 -12.25
CA VAL A 75 10.12 -15.37 -11.26
C VAL A 75 11.42 -15.99 -10.73
N ARG A 76 12.39 -16.28 -11.60
CA ARG A 76 13.69 -16.84 -11.19
C ARG A 76 14.48 -15.87 -10.33
N THR A 77 14.50 -14.58 -10.69
CA THR A 77 15.18 -13.53 -9.93
C THR A 77 14.62 -13.43 -8.51
N VAL A 78 13.30 -13.31 -8.36
CA VAL A 78 12.69 -13.23 -7.02
C VAL A 78 12.80 -14.55 -6.24
N GLY A 79 12.74 -15.69 -6.92
CA GLY A 79 12.97 -17.01 -6.32
C GLY A 79 14.40 -17.22 -5.82
N ALA A 80 15.39 -16.53 -6.40
CA ALA A 80 16.76 -16.49 -5.90
C ALA A 80 16.96 -15.52 -4.72
N GLY A 81 15.88 -14.93 -4.19
CA GLY A 81 15.91 -13.95 -3.10
C GLY A 81 16.29 -12.53 -3.54
N GLN A 82 16.40 -12.27 -4.84
CA GLN A 82 16.72 -10.94 -5.36
C GLN A 82 15.43 -10.11 -5.50
N SER A 83 15.47 -8.85 -5.09
CA SER A 83 14.37 -7.92 -5.33
C SER A 83 14.39 -7.41 -6.76
N MET A 84 13.23 -7.41 -7.42
CA MET A 84 13.02 -6.73 -8.70
C MET A 84 12.51 -5.29 -8.55
N LEU A 85 12.29 -4.88 -7.30
CA LEU A 85 12.09 -3.47 -6.99
C LEU A 85 13.47 -2.82 -7.05
N ASP A 86 13.74 -2.11 -8.15
CA ASP A 86 15.02 -1.45 -8.42
C ASP A 86 15.46 -0.60 -7.20
N PRO A 87 16.69 -0.77 -6.68
CA PRO A 87 17.26 0.08 -5.64
C PRO A 87 17.14 1.59 -5.91
N ALA A 88 17.08 2.03 -7.17
CA ALA A 88 16.82 3.44 -7.49
C ALA A 88 15.36 3.85 -7.23
N THR A 89 14.40 2.96 -7.47
CA THR A 89 12.98 3.16 -7.14
C THR A 89 12.77 3.09 -5.63
N THR A 90 13.41 2.12 -4.95
CA THR A 90 13.43 2.03 -3.48
C THR A 90 14.17 3.21 -2.85
N GLY A 91 15.25 3.70 -3.47
CA GLY A 91 16.06 4.83 -3.02
C GLY A 91 15.36 6.18 -3.21
N ARG A 92 14.69 6.40 -4.34
CA ARG A 92 13.79 7.55 -4.53
C ARG A 92 12.66 7.51 -3.51
N LEU A 93 12.08 6.34 -3.26
CA LEU A 93 11.04 6.16 -2.24
C LEU A 93 11.55 6.44 -0.82
N MET A 94 12.74 5.94 -0.46
CA MET A 94 13.42 6.24 0.81
C MET A 94 13.78 7.72 0.94
N ASN A 95 14.12 8.39 -0.17
CA ASN A 95 14.30 9.84 -0.19
C ASN A 95 12.99 10.59 -0.02
N THR A 96 11.86 10.08 -0.54
CA THR A 96 10.52 10.62 -0.29
C THR A 96 10.06 10.41 1.16
N LEU A 97 10.52 9.32 1.81
CA LEU A 97 10.36 9.07 3.25
C LEU A 97 11.26 9.97 4.12
N ARG A 98 12.45 10.36 3.61
CA ARG A 98 13.41 11.26 4.27
C ARG A 98 13.19 12.73 4.00
N ALA A 99 12.40 13.08 2.97
CA ALA A 99 12.01 14.45 2.71
C ALA A 99 11.38 15.00 4.00
N PRO A 100 11.97 16.04 4.63
CA PRO A 100 11.39 16.60 5.83
C PRO A 100 10.00 17.08 5.44
N ALA A 101 8.98 16.51 6.09
CA ALA A 101 7.68 17.14 6.15
C ALA A 101 7.94 18.55 6.67
N GLY A 102 7.86 19.55 5.79
CA GLY A 102 8.06 20.95 6.16
C GLY A 102 7.15 21.24 7.35
N ASP A 103 7.74 21.82 8.40
CA ASP A 103 7.14 22.27 9.66
C ASP A 103 5.62 22.18 9.72
N ALA A 104 5.10 20.98 9.93
CA ALA A 104 3.74 20.81 10.41
C ALA A 104 3.85 20.82 11.93
N PRO A 105 3.34 21.84 12.63
CA PRO A 105 3.40 21.89 14.08
C PRO A 105 2.71 20.64 14.60
N ALA A 106 3.36 19.90 15.49
CA ALA A 106 2.69 18.86 16.26
C ALA A 106 1.65 19.54 17.15
N PRO A 107 0.34 19.31 16.97
CA PRO A 107 -0.63 19.72 17.95
C PRO A 107 -0.91 18.53 18.85
N ASP A 108 -0.97 18.80 20.14
CA ASP A 108 -1.38 17.92 21.23
C ASP A 108 -2.90 17.58 21.17
N ASP A 109 -3.48 17.52 19.97
CA ASP A 109 -4.90 17.31 19.73
C ASP A 109 -5.10 16.27 18.61
N ALA A 110 -6.00 15.33 18.86
CA ALA A 110 -6.23 14.08 18.15
C ALA A 110 -6.72 14.18 16.67
N ARG A 111 -6.41 15.26 15.95
CA ARG A 111 -6.68 15.43 14.53
C ARG A 111 -5.71 16.48 13.93
N PRO A 112 -5.01 16.20 12.82
CA PRO A 112 -4.27 17.24 12.09
C PRO A 112 -5.20 18.41 11.76
N ALA A 113 -4.81 19.63 12.13
CA ALA A 113 -5.63 20.83 11.96
C ALA A 113 -6.08 20.98 10.49
N GLY A 114 -7.38 21.16 10.25
CA GLY A 114 -7.95 21.40 8.90
C GLY A 114 -8.49 20.18 8.16
N LEU A 115 -8.37 18.96 8.70
CA LEU A 115 -9.01 17.79 8.13
C LEU A 115 -10.49 17.68 8.54
N THR A 116 -11.35 17.37 7.56
CA THR A 116 -12.73 16.95 7.83
C THR A 116 -12.75 15.58 8.50
N GLU A 117 -13.88 15.22 9.11
CA GLU A 117 -14.05 13.89 9.73
C GLU A 117 -13.82 12.76 8.71
N ARG A 118 -14.31 12.93 7.49
CA ARG A 118 -14.13 11.96 6.40
C ARG A 118 -12.67 11.84 5.94
N GLU A 119 -11.96 12.96 5.84
CA GLU A 119 -10.53 12.96 5.48
C GLU A 119 -9.68 12.32 6.58
N HIS A 120 -10.04 12.52 7.84
CA HIS A 120 -9.41 11.85 8.97
C HIS A 120 -9.65 10.32 8.94
N GLU A 121 -10.87 9.87 8.63
CA GLU A 121 -11.15 8.44 8.41
C GLU A 121 -10.28 7.85 7.29
N PHE A 122 -10.14 8.55 6.16
CA PHE A 122 -9.24 8.11 5.09
C PHE A 122 -7.79 8.00 5.58
N LEU A 123 -7.30 9.00 6.32
CA LEU A 123 -5.93 9.01 6.84
C LEU A 123 -5.65 7.82 7.76
N VAL A 124 -6.56 7.51 8.67
CA VAL A 124 -6.44 6.34 9.57
C VAL A 124 -6.39 5.04 8.77
N LEU A 125 -7.32 4.84 7.84
CA LEU A 125 -7.37 3.60 7.05
C LEU A 125 -6.16 3.46 6.11
N ILE A 126 -5.60 4.57 5.63
CA ILE A 126 -4.32 4.58 4.92
C ILE A 126 -3.17 4.16 5.85
N GLY A 127 -3.16 4.65 7.11
CA GLY A 127 -2.19 4.24 8.12
C GLY A 127 -2.26 2.75 8.48
N GLU A 128 -3.45 2.17 8.45
CA GLU A 128 -3.69 0.72 8.58
C GLU A 128 -3.30 -0.07 7.30
N GLY A 129 -2.92 0.63 6.22
CA GLY A 129 -2.50 0.04 4.95
C GLY A 129 -3.65 -0.46 4.08
N LEU A 130 -4.89 0.00 4.28
CA LEU A 130 -6.04 -0.41 3.46
C LEU A 130 -6.01 0.25 2.08
N THR A 131 -6.19 -0.52 1.01
CA THR A 131 -6.24 0.02 -0.36
C THR A 131 -7.53 0.81 -0.62
N ASN A 132 -7.57 1.59 -1.72
CA ASN A 132 -8.73 2.42 -2.07
C ASN A 132 -10.03 1.61 -2.18
N ARG A 133 -9.95 0.37 -2.67
CA ARG A 133 -11.10 -0.54 -2.76
C ARG A 133 -11.58 -0.96 -1.37
N GLN A 134 -10.68 -1.29 -0.46
CA GLN A 134 -11.01 -1.68 0.92
C GLN A 134 -11.59 -0.51 1.71
N ILE A 135 -11.00 0.68 1.56
CA ILE A 135 -11.54 1.92 2.13
C ILE A 135 -12.94 2.17 1.59
N GLY A 136 -13.16 1.97 0.29
CA GLY A 136 -14.47 2.11 -0.35
C GLY A 136 -15.51 1.15 0.23
N GLN A 137 -15.15 -0.13 0.39
CA GLN A 137 -16.01 -1.12 1.01
C GLN A 137 -16.34 -0.78 2.48
N ARG A 138 -15.34 -0.32 3.25
CA ARG A 138 -15.51 0.00 4.67
C ARG A 138 -16.34 1.26 4.91
N LEU A 139 -16.25 2.23 3.98
CA LEU A 139 -16.92 3.52 4.10
C LEU A 139 -18.17 3.64 3.19
N TYR A 140 -18.55 2.56 2.51
CA TYR A 140 -19.64 2.50 1.55
C TYR A 140 -19.51 3.54 0.41
N LEU A 141 -18.30 3.66 -0.13
CA LEU A 141 -17.93 4.57 -1.22
C LEU A 141 -17.43 3.81 -2.45
N SER A 142 -17.62 4.38 -3.62
CA SER A 142 -16.95 3.88 -4.83
C SER A 142 -15.43 4.08 -4.73
N GLU A 143 -14.65 3.18 -5.34
CA GLU A 143 -13.18 3.28 -5.39
C GLU A 143 -12.73 4.63 -6.00
N LYS A 144 -13.47 5.14 -7.00
CA LYS A 144 -13.23 6.46 -7.60
C LYS A 144 -13.46 7.59 -6.59
N THR A 145 -14.51 7.51 -5.78
CA THR A 145 -14.79 8.49 -4.73
C THR A 145 -13.68 8.51 -3.69
N VAL A 146 -13.20 7.33 -3.30
CA VAL A 146 -12.06 7.22 -2.37
C VAL A 146 -10.81 7.84 -2.98
N LYS A 147 -10.46 7.50 -4.23
CA LYS A 147 -9.31 8.11 -4.92
C LYS A 147 -9.38 9.63 -4.91
N ASN A 148 -10.52 10.20 -5.28
CA ASN A 148 -10.73 11.65 -5.27
C ASN A 148 -10.69 12.27 -3.87
N GLY A 149 -11.10 11.52 -2.84
CA GLY A 149 -11.02 11.94 -1.44
C GLY A 149 -9.57 11.95 -0.95
N ILE A 150 -8.81 10.91 -1.28
CA ILE A 150 -7.38 10.79 -0.93
C ILE A 150 -6.58 11.88 -1.63
N SER A 151 -6.79 12.15 -2.93
CA SER A 151 -6.09 13.26 -3.60
C SER A 151 -6.29 14.61 -2.91
N ARG A 152 -7.51 14.88 -2.41
CA ARG A 152 -7.81 16.10 -1.64
C ARG A 152 -7.16 16.09 -0.26
N LEU A 153 -7.18 14.94 0.43
CA LEU A 153 -6.48 14.74 1.70
C LEU A 153 -4.98 15.01 1.56
N LEU A 154 -4.33 14.43 0.54
CA LEU A 154 -2.90 14.60 0.29
C LEU A 154 -2.56 16.09 0.06
N ALA A 155 -3.34 16.77 -0.79
CA ALA A 155 -3.17 18.20 -1.01
C ALA A 155 -3.30 19.02 0.28
N LYS A 156 -4.25 18.70 1.16
CA LYS A 156 -4.42 19.38 2.46
C LYS A 156 -3.28 19.08 3.45
N LEU A 157 -2.76 17.87 3.41
CA LEU A 157 -1.62 17.46 4.23
C LEU A 157 -0.29 18.00 3.71
N GLY A 158 -0.27 18.66 2.54
CA GLY A 158 0.95 19.16 1.92
C GLY A 158 1.87 18.05 1.43
N VAL A 159 1.32 16.86 1.19
CA VAL A 159 2.07 15.69 0.72
C VAL A 159 1.56 15.28 -0.66
N GLU A 160 2.46 14.74 -1.48
CA GLU A 160 2.10 14.33 -2.84
C GLU A 160 1.80 12.83 -2.91
N ARG A 161 2.30 12.06 -1.93
CA ARG A 161 2.31 10.59 -1.99
C ARG A 161 1.57 9.97 -0.80
N ARG A 162 0.82 8.91 -1.09
CA ARG A 162 0.05 8.13 -0.12
C ARG A 162 0.88 7.61 1.06
N ILE A 163 2.13 7.20 0.83
CA ILE A 163 3.02 6.77 1.93
C ILE A 163 3.34 7.89 2.90
N GLN A 164 3.53 9.12 2.42
CA GLN A 164 3.80 10.25 3.32
C GLN A 164 2.61 10.44 4.26
N ALA A 165 1.38 10.30 3.73
CA ALA A 165 0.17 10.27 4.56
C ALA A 165 0.12 9.04 5.50
N ALA A 166 0.53 7.84 5.06
CA ALA A 166 0.59 6.66 5.92
C ALA A 166 1.58 6.82 7.08
N VAL A 167 2.75 7.41 6.83
CA VAL A 167 3.76 7.70 7.86
C VAL A 167 3.26 8.76 8.83
N LEU A 168 2.59 9.80 8.35
CA LEU A 168 1.93 10.79 9.20
C LEU A 168 0.83 10.13 10.05
N ALA A 169 0.04 9.22 9.49
CA ALA A 169 -0.99 8.47 10.20
C ALA A 169 -0.40 7.58 11.30
N ALA A 170 0.74 6.94 11.08
CA ALA A 170 1.41 6.10 12.08
C ALA A 170 1.92 6.90 13.30
N ARG A 171 2.05 8.22 13.18
CA ARG A 171 2.42 9.13 14.28
C ARG A 171 1.19 9.66 15.04
N LEU A 172 -0.02 9.43 14.53
CA LEU A 172 -1.26 9.83 15.19
C LEU A 172 -1.72 8.76 16.19
N PRO A 173 -2.27 9.16 17.36
CA PRO A 173 -2.89 8.23 18.28
C PRO A 173 -4.11 7.56 17.61
N PRO A 174 -4.41 6.28 17.92
CA PRO A 174 -5.54 5.56 17.31
C PRO A 174 -6.86 6.30 17.58
N PRO A 175 -7.82 6.26 16.64
CA PRO A 175 -9.09 6.97 16.82
C PRO A 175 -9.85 6.41 18.04
N ARG A 176 -10.36 7.30 18.88
CA ARG A 176 -11.28 6.92 19.97
C ARG A 176 -12.51 6.24 19.36
N ARG A 177 -12.74 4.97 19.69
CA ARG A 177 -13.95 4.24 19.26
C ARG A 177 -15.18 4.92 19.86
N LYS A 178 -16.18 5.22 19.01
CA LYS A 178 -17.53 5.59 19.44
C LYS A 178 -18.14 4.37 20.14
N GLY A 179 -18.05 4.33 21.48
CA GLY A 179 -18.49 3.19 22.29
C GLY A 179 -18.09 3.25 23.77
N ASP A 180 -17.07 4.03 24.15
CA ASP A 180 -16.75 4.29 25.57
C ASP A 180 -17.62 5.44 26.12
N ARG A 181 -18.89 5.16 26.40
CA ARG A 181 -19.71 5.85 27.41
C ARG A 181 -20.73 4.88 27.99
#